data_AF-A0A9X7JVN2-F1
#
_entry.id   AF-A0A9X7JVN2-F1
#
_cell.length_a   1.000
_cell.length_b   1.000
_cell.length_c   1.000
_cell.angle_alpha   90.00
_cell.angle_beta   90.00
_cell.angle_gamma   90.00
#
_symmetry.space_group_name_H-M   'P 1'
#
loop_
_entity.id
_entity.type
_entity.pdbx_description
1 polymer ?
#
loop_
_entity_poly.entity_id
_entity_poly.type
_entity_poly.pdbx_seq_one_letter_code
_entity_poly.pdbx_strand_id
1 'polypeptide(L)'
;MCVGIGNSVQLHPGERAVLHDCTGRGSKTDGTGHRWQAEMDGDGTLRFRNEAAHLCLVPSAPETGYATIRTCSDDARQRWTIVP
;
A
#
# COMPACT_ATOMS: atom_id res chain seq x y z
N MET A 1 -0.95 13.42 -7.78
CA MET A 1 -1.52 12.05 -7.72
C MET A 1 -0.84 11.31 -6.58
N CYS A 2 -1.59 10.50 -5.86
CA CYS A 2 -1.10 9.70 -4.74
C CYS A 2 -1.40 8.23 -4.98
N VAL A 3 -0.53 7.35 -4.48
CA VAL A 3 -0.83 5.93 -4.34
C VAL A 3 -1.79 5.78 -3.17
N GLY A 4 -2.95 5.18 -3.41
CA GLY A 4 -3.86 4.81 -2.33
C GLY A 4 -4.60 3.53 -2.64
N ILE A 5 -5.43 3.10 -1.71
CA ILE A 5 -6.19 1.86 -1.84
C ILE A 5 -7.58 2.17 -2.40
N GLY A 6 -8.09 1.27 -3.25
CA GLY A 6 -9.42 1.39 -3.85
C GLY A 6 -10.55 1.71 -2.87
N ASN A 7 -11.63 2.31 -3.38
CA ASN A 7 -12.73 2.93 -2.63
C ASN A 7 -13.70 1.93 -1.93
N SER A 8 -13.16 0.96 -1.20
CA SER A 8 -13.90 0.01 -0.37
C SER A 8 -14.01 0.54 1.06
N VAL A 9 -15.19 0.41 1.68
CA VAL A 9 -15.41 0.78 3.11
C VAL A 9 -14.65 -0.16 4.04
N GLN A 10 -14.42 -1.39 3.59
CA GLN A 10 -13.69 -2.41 4.33
C GLN A 10 -12.53 -2.91 3.47
N LEU A 11 -11.32 -2.67 3.95
CA LEU A 11 -10.08 -3.00 3.25
C LEU A 11 -9.67 -4.43 3.59
N HIS A 12 -9.37 -5.22 2.56
CA HIS A 12 -9.01 -6.63 2.71
C HIS A 12 -7.66 -6.91 2.04
N PRO A 13 -6.91 -7.93 2.51
CA PRO A 13 -5.73 -8.42 1.81
C PRO A 13 -6.06 -8.78 0.36
N GLY A 14 -5.27 -8.29 -0.59
CA GLY A 14 -5.46 -8.44 -2.03
C GLY A 14 -6.10 -7.24 -2.72
N GLU A 15 -6.58 -6.24 -1.96
CA GLU A 15 -7.05 -4.98 -2.54
C GLU A 15 -5.94 -4.27 -3.31
N ARG A 16 -6.31 -3.61 -4.41
CA ARG A 16 -5.37 -2.97 -5.33
C ARG A 16 -4.91 -1.62 -4.79
N ALA A 17 -3.61 -1.36 -4.93
CA ALA A 17 -3.08 -0.01 -4.87
C ALA A 17 -3.31 0.67 -6.23
N VAL A 18 -3.88 1.87 -6.20
CA VAL A 18 -4.26 2.66 -7.37
C VAL A 18 -3.72 4.08 -7.26
N LEU A 19 -3.52 4.74 -8.40
CA LEU A 19 -3.21 6.16 -8.44
C LEU A 19 -4.51 6.97 -8.45
N HIS A 20 -4.63 7.93 -7.53
CA HIS A 20 -5.79 8.82 -7.47
C HIS A 20 -5.42 10.22 -7.00
N ASP A 21 -6.40 11.12 -6.91
CA ASP A 21 -6.20 12.47 -6.38
C ASP A 21 -5.94 12.43 -4.86
N CYS A 22 -4.92 13.15 -4.40
CA CYS A 22 -4.49 13.19 -3.02
C CYS A 22 -5.51 13.90 -2.10
N THR A 23 -6.44 14.69 -2.65
CA THR A 23 -7.36 15.51 -1.83
C THR A 23 -8.53 14.72 -1.23
N GLY A 24 -8.50 13.38 -1.25
CA GLY A 24 -9.45 12.53 -0.50
C GLY A 24 -10.90 12.52 -0.99
N ARG A 25 -11.25 13.23 -2.08
CA ARG A 25 -12.63 13.44 -2.55
C ARG A 25 -13.39 12.18 -3.01
N GLY A 26 -12.74 11.01 -2.98
CA GLY A 26 -13.35 9.69 -3.22
C GLY A 26 -12.96 8.60 -2.20
N SER A 27 -12.20 8.95 -1.16
CA SER A 27 -11.65 7.99 -0.19
C SER A 27 -12.73 7.57 0.80
N LYS A 28 -13.21 6.32 0.75
CA LYS A 28 -14.11 5.76 1.78
C LYS A 28 -13.40 5.40 3.10
N THR A 29 -12.14 5.78 3.21
CA THR A 29 -11.18 5.48 4.27
C THR A 29 -10.76 6.76 4.99
N ASP A 30 -11.72 7.64 5.27
CA ASP A 30 -11.52 8.88 6.04
C ASP A 30 -10.48 9.86 5.42
N GLY A 31 -10.13 9.65 4.14
CA GLY A 31 -9.03 10.37 3.50
C GLY A 31 -7.63 9.89 3.92
N THR A 32 -7.48 8.74 4.56
CA THR A 32 -6.17 8.20 4.99
C THR A 32 -5.71 7.02 4.11
N GLY A 33 -6.54 6.53 3.19
CA GLY A 33 -6.19 5.41 2.29
C GLY A 33 -4.99 5.65 1.36
N HIS A 34 -4.53 6.90 1.24
CA HIS A 34 -3.33 7.29 0.50
C HIS A 34 -2.13 7.65 1.39
N ARG A 35 -2.28 7.51 2.71
CA ARG A 35 -1.20 7.73 3.67
C ARG A 35 -0.51 6.42 3.95
N TRP A 36 0.82 6.46 3.90
CA TRP A 36 1.69 5.31 4.07
C TRP A 36 2.78 5.66 5.06
N GLN A 37 2.95 4.79 6.05
CA GLN A 37 4.11 4.79 6.91
C GLN A 37 5.22 4.01 6.21
N ALA A 38 6.39 4.64 6.04
CA ALA A 38 7.60 3.97 5.60
C ALA A 38 8.36 3.49 6.83
N GLU A 39 8.38 2.18 7.04
CA GLU A 39 9.11 1.51 8.12
C GLU A 39 10.42 0.97 7.54
N MET A 40 11.55 1.24 8.20
CA MET A 40 12.86 0.74 7.76
C MET A 40 13.14 -0.62 8.42
N ASP A 41 13.36 -1.65 7.60
CA ASP A 41 13.80 -2.96 8.06
C ASP A 41 15.33 -2.94 8.32
N GLY A 42 15.81 -3.86 9.15
CA GLY A 42 17.22 -3.91 9.58
C GLY A 42 18.24 -4.14 8.46
N ASP A 43 17.80 -4.56 7.28
CA ASP A 43 18.60 -4.73 6.06
C ASP A 43 18.61 -3.47 5.16
N GLY A 44 17.99 -2.38 5.60
CA GLY A 44 17.93 -1.10 4.88
C GLY A 44 16.81 -1.04 3.83
N THR A 45 16.00 -2.08 3.69
CA THR A 45 14.79 -2.03 2.86
C THR A 45 13.65 -1.30 3.58
N LEU A 46 12.65 -0.88 2.82
CA LEU A 46 11.47 -0.20 3.33
C LEU A 46 10.24 -1.09 3.23
N ARG A 47 9.41 -1.05 4.27
CA ARG A 47 8.06 -1.59 4.29
C ARG A 47 7.07 -0.44 4.29
N PHE A 48 6.11 -0.45 3.37
CA PHE A 48 5.07 0.57 3.28
C PHE A 48 3.77 0.06 3.89
N ARG A 49 3.42 0.56 5.07
CA ARG A 49 2.18 0.22 5.77
C ARG A 49 1.13 1.30 5.57
N ASN A 50 -0.06 0.93 5.12
CA ASN A 50 -1.14 1.88 4.93
C ASN A 50 -1.77 2.27 6.28
N GLU A 51 -2.05 3.56 6.46
CA GLU A 51 -2.64 4.09 7.69
C GLU A 51 -4.07 3.59 7.91
N ALA A 52 -4.90 3.54 6.87
CA ALA A 52 -6.30 3.12 6.95
C ALA A 52 -6.45 1.60 7.10
N ALA A 53 -5.68 0.84 6.32
CA ALA A 53 -5.83 -0.62 6.24
C ALA A 53 -5.04 -1.35 7.32
N HIS A 54 -3.97 -0.72 7.82
CA HIS A 54 -2.91 -1.38 8.57
C HIS A 54 -2.28 -2.59 7.85
N LEU A 55 -2.38 -2.61 6.52
CA LEU A 55 -1.82 -3.62 5.61
C LEU A 55 -0.61 -3.06 4.86
N CYS A 56 0.26 -3.96 4.38
CA CYS A 56 1.52 -3.62 3.75
C CYS A 56 1.48 -3.77 2.23
N LEU A 57 2.17 -2.88 1.53
CA LEU A 57 2.27 -2.89 0.07
C LEU A 57 3.10 -4.09 -0.43
N VAL A 58 2.55 -4.82 -1.39
CA VAL A 58 3.15 -5.99 -2.04
C VAL A 58 3.13 -5.76 -3.55
N PRO A 59 4.21 -6.10 -4.28
CA PRO A 59 4.24 -6.02 -5.73
C PRO A 59 3.16 -6.89 -6.36
N SER A 60 2.88 -6.63 -7.64
CA SER A 60 1.94 -7.44 -8.40
C SER A 60 2.39 -8.91 -8.43
N ALA A 61 1.42 -9.83 -8.37
CA ALA A 61 1.67 -11.14 -8.95
C ALA A 61 1.99 -10.94 -10.45
N PRO A 62 2.84 -11.80 -11.06
CA PRO A 62 3.22 -11.65 -12.48
C PRO A 62 2.01 -11.52 -13.42
N GLU A 63 0.90 -12.13 -13.04
CA GLU A 63 -0.36 -12.20 -13.79
C GLU A 63 -1.18 -10.88 -13.79
N THR A 64 -1.07 -10.05 -12.75
CA THR A 64 -2.06 -8.98 -12.48
C THR A 64 -1.59 -7.58 -12.81
N GLY A 65 -0.28 -7.30 -12.81
CA GLY A 65 0.29 -6.01 -13.18
C GLY A 65 0.01 -4.82 -12.23
N TYR A 66 -0.65 -5.04 -11.09
CA TYR A 66 -0.90 -4.00 -10.07
C TYR A 66 -0.36 -4.41 -8.71
N ALA A 67 0.24 -3.46 -7.99
CA ALA A 67 0.58 -3.63 -6.58
C ALA A 67 -0.70 -3.80 -5.75
N THR A 68 -0.61 -4.55 -4.66
CA THR A 68 -1.73 -4.85 -3.76
C THR A 68 -1.31 -4.65 -2.31
N ILE A 69 -2.26 -4.76 -1.38
CA ILE A 69 -1.98 -4.76 0.05
C ILE A 69 -2.16 -6.16 0.65
N ARG A 70 -1.33 -6.55 1.61
CA ARG A 70 -1.44 -7.83 2.33
C ARG A 70 -1.16 -7.63 3.82
N THR A 71 -1.46 -8.63 4.64
CA THR A 71 -1.08 -8.63 6.04
C THR A 71 0.43 -8.40 6.16
N CYS A 72 0.82 -7.43 6.99
CA CYS A 72 2.21 -7.11 7.21
C CYS A 72 2.96 -8.32 7.79
N SER A 73 4.10 -8.66 7.19
CA SER A 73 4.96 -9.78 7.61
C SER A 73 6.38 -9.55 7.10
N ASP A 74 7.29 -10.47 7.45
CA ASP A 74 8.67 -10.44 6.95
C ASP A 74 8.82 -11.08 5.56
N ASP A 75 7.73 -11.18 4.79
CA ASP A 75 7.77 -11.61 3.39
C ASP A 75 8.66 -10.65 2.59
N ALA A 76 9.65 -11.20 1.87
CA ALA A 76 10.59 -10.42 1.07
C ALA A 76 9.89 -9.55 0.01
N ARG A 77 8.67 -9.91 -0.40
CA ARG A 77 7.85 -9.08 -1.31
C ARG A 77 7.34 -7.79 -0.66
N GLN A 78 7.38 -7.65 0.66
CA GLN A 78 7.04 -6.42 1.37
C GLN A 78 8.24 -5.50 1.58
N ARG A 79 9.43 -5.90 1.12
CA ARG A 79 10.69 -5.16 1.25
C ARG A 79 11.00 -4.45 -0.05
N TRP A 80 10.94 -3.12 -0.01
CA TRP A 80 11.14 -2.26 -1.15
C TRP A 80 12.48 -1.53 -1.05
N THR A 81 13.14 -1.37 -2.18
CA THR A 81 14.29 -0.47 -2.32
C THR A 81 13.87 0.74 -3.15
N ILE A 82 14.29 1.92 -2.71
CA ILE A 82 14.09 3.16 -3.48
C ILE A 82 15.35 3.41 -4.29
N VAL A 83 15.19 3.41 -5.60
CA VAL A 83 16.26 3.74 -6.56
C VAL A 83 15.97 5.11 -7.20
N PRO A 84 16.99 5.96 -7.41
CA PRO A 84 16.83 7.24 -8.11
C PRO A 84 16.37 7.10 -9.57
#